data_AF-X1TV72-F1
#
_entry.id   AF-X1TV72-F1
#
_cell.length_a   1.000
_cell.length_b   1.000
_cell.length_c   1.000
_cell.angle_alpha   90.00
_cell.angle_beta   90.00
_cell.angle_gamma   90.00
#
_symmetry.space_group_name_H-M   'P 1'
#
loop_
_entity.id
_entity.type
_entity.pdbx_description
1 polymer ?
#
loop_
_entity_poly.entity_id
_entity_poly.type
_entity_poly.pdbx_seq_one_letter_code
_entity_poly.pdbx_strand_id
1 'polypeptide(L)'
;VETYKKANPRIVELHPMTIMQNALHSFSGDWSSVPPKAATIGPCQIVGARMRSFWLDGYLGGGVSWQRFIARLVAYGPVNTLVPGSILQTVPTTYTLLGGVADNCEVKIK
;
A
#
# COMPACT_ATOMS: atom_id res chain seq x y z
N VAL A 1 9.98 11.74 7.99
CA VAL A 1 9.23 10.54 8.43
C VAL A 1 8.58 10.72 9.79
N GLU A 2 9.27 11.27 10.80
CA GLU A 2 8.70 11.43 12.14
C GLU A 2 7.40 12.23 12.20
N THR A 3 7.29 13.33 11.43
CA THR A 3 6.02 14.07 11.29
C THR A 3 4.91 13.22 10.67
N TYR A 4 5.25 12.40 9.67
CA TYR A 4 4.29 11.52 9.00
C TYR A 4 3.72 10.47 9.96
N LYS A 5 4.57 9.84 10.79
CA LYS A 5 4.14 8.87 11.82
C LYS A 5 3.15 9.45 12.83
N LYS A 6 3.20 10.76 13.08
CA LYS A 6 2.29 11.45 14.02
C LYS A 6 0.98 11.91 13.38
N ALA A 7 0.82 11.75 12.07
CA ALA A 7 -0.34 12.28 11.38
C ALA A 7 -1.62 11.53 11.77
N ASN A 8 -2.66 12.30 12.08
CA ASN A 8 -3.96 11.82 12.56
C ASN A 8 -4.90 11.36 11.42
N PRO A 9 -5.99 10.66 11.77
CA PRO A 9 -7.07 10.35 10.84
C PRO A 9 -7.63 11.63 10.22
N ARG A 10 -8.02 11.54 8.95
CA ARG A 10 -8.58 12.69 8.23
C ARG A 10 -9.36 12.25 7.00
N ILE A 11 -10.16 13.18 6.50
CA ILE A 11 -10.70 13.10 5.14
C ILE A 11 -9.61 13.63 4.19
N VAL A 12 -9.27 12.86 3.17
CA VAL A 12 -8.30 13.23 2.14
C VAL A 12 -9.00 13.38 0.80
N GLU A 13 -8.46 14.28 -0.03
CA GLU A 13 -8.79 14.32 -1.45
C GLU A 13 -8.05 13.19 -2.18
N LEU A 14 -8.76 12.49 -3.06
CA LEU A 14 -8.20 11.39 -3.81
C LEU A 14 -7.42 11.90 -5.01
N HIS A 15 -6.20 11.39 -5.17
CA HIS A 15 -5.42 11.61 -6.37
C HIS A 15 -6.12 10.96 -7.58
N PRO A 16 -6.04 11.52 -8.80
CA PRO A 16 -6.66 10.91 -9.99
C PRO A 16 -6.28 9.44 -10.21
N MET A 17 -5.02 9.06 -9.94
CA MET A 17 -4.59 7.66 -9.99
C MET A 17 -5.36 6.77 -8.99
N THR A 18 -5.68 7.27 -7.80
CA THR A 18 -6.48 6.54 -6.81
C THR A 18 -7.93 6.39 -7.29
N ILE A 19 -8.49 7.42 -7.92
CA ILE A 19 -9.83 7.37 -8.52
C ILE A 19 -9.88 6.28 -9.60
N MET A 20 -8.90 6.25 -10.51
CA MET A 20 -8.84 5.24 -11.57
C MET A 20 -8.67 3.81 -11.03
N GLN A 21 -7.84 3.62 -10.00
CA GLN A 21 -7.68 2.32 -9.35
C GLN A 21 -8.98 1.85 -8.68
N ASN A 22 -9.68 2.74 -7.97
CA ASN A 22 -10.98 2.42 -7.37
C ASN A 22 -12.02 2.10 -8.45
N ALA A 23 -12.05 2.85 -9.56
CA ALA A 23 -12.94 2.57 -10.68
C ALA A 23 -12.77 1.13 -11.17
N LEU A 24 -11.52 0.71 -11.39
CA LEU A 24 -11.18 -0.64 -11.85
C LEU A 24 -11.58 -1.74 -10.87
N HIS A 25 -11.40 -1.53 -9.56
CA HIS A 25 -11.51 -2.61 -8.56
C HIS A 25 -12.81 -2.62 -7.75
N SER A 26 -13.57 -1.53 -7.74
CA SER A 26 -14.70 -1.37 -6.81
C SER A 26 -15.94 -0.70 -7.42
N PHE A 27 -15.82 -0.06 -8.58
CA PHE A 27 -16.94 0.68 -9.21
C PHE A 27 -17.17 0.26 -10.66
N SER A 28 -16.85 -0.99 -11.02
CA SER A 28 -17.16 -1.58 -12.34
C SER A 28 -16.65 -0.77 -13.54
N GLY A 29 -15.55 -0.05 -13.37
CA GLY A 29 -14.95 0.82 -14.39
C GLY A 29 -15.57 2.22 -14.50
N ASP A 30 -16.63 2.53 -13.74
CA ASP A 30 -17.23 3.86 -13.73
C ASP A 30 -16.50 4.82 -12.78
N TRP A 31 -15.60 5.62 -13.34
CA TRP A 31 -14.85 6.63 -12.59
C TRP A 31 -15.73 7.74 -12.02
N SER A 32 -16.89 8.02 -12.64
CA SER A 32 -17.79 9.11 -12.21
C SER A 32 -18.52 8.77 -10.91
N SER A 33 -18.67 7.48 -10.63
CA SER A 33 -19.24 6.96 -9.38
C SER A 33 -18.24 6.91 -8.22
N VAL A 34 -16.96 7.16 -8.44
CA VAL A 34 -15.94 7.13 -7.38
C VAL A 34 -15.97 8.45 -6.59
N PRO A 35 -16.16 8.42 -5.26
CA PRO A 35 -16.14 9.65 -4.46
C PRO A 35 -14.79 10.37 -4.54
N PRO A 36 -14.75 11.70 -4.63
CA PRO A 36 -13.48 12.45 -4.76
C PRO A 36 -12.69 12.53 -3.45
N LYS A 37 -13.27 12.09 -2.32
CA LYS A 37 -12.64 12.11 -1.00
C LYS A 37 -12.86 10.78 -0.29
N ALA A 38 -11.92 10.43 0.60
CA ALA A 38 -12.03 9.25 1.46
C ALA A 38 -11.65 9.58 2.90
N ALA A 39 -12.29 8.89 3.85
CA ALA A 39 -11.86 8.88 5.24
C ALA A 39 -10.79 7.80 5.44
N THR A 40 -9.70 8.13 6.10
CA THR A 40 -8.63 7.18 6.40
C THR A 40 -8.09 7.35 7.81
N ILE A 41 -7.64 6.25 8.41
CA ILE A 41 -6.82 6.31 9.64
C ILE A 41 -5.47 6.95 9.34
N GLY A 42 -4.84 7.50 10.37
CA GLY A 42 -3.51 8.07 10.27
C GLY A 42 -2.41 7.02 10.48
N PRO A 43 -1.17 7.32 10.04
CA PRO A 43 0.00 6.56 10.44
C PRO A 43 0.16 6.44 11.95
N CYS A 44 -0.34 7.39 12.75
CA CYS A 44 -0.25 7.33 14.21
C CYS A 44 -1.03 6.14 14.78
N GLN A 45 -2.19 5.79 14.21
CA GLN A 45 -2.92 4.58 14.59
C GLN A 45 -2.17 3.31 14.20
N ILE A 46 -1.52 3.30 13.03
CA ILE A 46 -0.76 2.13 12.55
C ILE A 46 0.44 1.85 13.47
N VAL A 47 1.27 2.86 13.74
CA VAL A 47 2.45 2.69 14.61
C VAL A 47 2.07 2.45 16.08
N GLY A 48 0.94 3.02 16.52
CA GLY A 48 0.43 2.84 17.88
C GLY A 48 -0.30 1.51 18.12
N ALA A 49 -0.57 0.72 17.08
CA ALA A 49 -1.27 -0.55 17.23
C ALA A 49 -0.46 -1.55 18.10
N ARG A 50 -1.15 -2.40 18.86
CA ARG A 50 -0.50 -3.48 19.62
C ARG A 50 0.14 -4.53 18.69
N MET A 51 -0.50 -4.80 17.56
CA MET A 51 -0.07 -5.77 16.57
C MET A 51 -0.30 -5.19 15.17
N ARG A 52 0.66 -5.38 14.27
CA ARG A 52 0.56 -5.03 12.85
C ARG A 52 0.85 -6.27 12.02
N SER A 53 0.00 -6.52 11.04
CA SER A 53 0.25 -7.54 10.03
C SER A 53 0.06 -6.93 8.66
N PHE A 54 1.09 -7.01 7.83
CA PHE A 54 1.09 -6.51 6.45
C PHE A 54 0.89 -7.70 5.50
N TRP A 55 -0.15 -7.62 4.68
CA TRP A 55 -0.59 -8.71 3.81
C TRP A 55 -0.51 -8.28 2.35
N LEU A 56 -0.01 -9.18 1.49
CA LEU A 56 0.00 -9.02 0.04
C LEU A 56 -0.52 -10.29 -0.62
N ASP A 57 -1.82 -10.32 -0.81
CA ASP A 57 -2.60 -11.43 -1.35
C ASP A 57 -3.58 -11.01 -2.46
N GLY A 58 -3.62 -9.71 -2.81
CA GLY A 58 -4.55 -9.19 -3.81
C GLY A 58 -4.21 -9.70 -5.21
N TYR A 59 -5.20 -10.13 -5.99
CA TYR A 59 -4.97 -10.49 -7.39
C TYR A 59 -5.88 -9.66 -8.31
N LEU A 60 -5.26 -8.92 -9.22
CA LEU A 60 -5.93 -7.91 -10.05
C LEU A 60 -5.81 -8.21 -11.55
N GLY A 61 -5.51 -9.46 -11.91
CA GLY A 61 -5.13 -9.83 -13.27
C GLY A 61 -3.72 -9.37 -13.64
N GLY A 62 -3.13 -9.94 -14.70
CA GLY A 62 -1.80 -9.52 -15.18
C GLY A 62 -0.61 -9.95 -14.31
N GLY A 63 -0.83 -10.77 -13.27
CA GLY A 63 0.22 -11.31 -12.39
C GLY A 63 0.46 -10.49 -11.12
N VAL A 64 1.52 -10.83 -10.38
CA VAL A 64 1.83 -10.27 -9.05
C VAL A 64 3.14 -9.47 -9.00
N SER A 65 3.71 -9.13 -10.16
CA SER A 65 5.00 -8.41 -10.25
C SER A 65 5.01 -7.08 -9.49
N TRP A 66 3.91 -6.32 -9.56
CA TRP A 66 3.75 -5.06 -8.82
C TRP A 66 3.76 -5.27 -7.29
N GLN A 67 3.18 -6.38 -6.81
CA GLN A 67 3.24 -6.74 -5.39
C GLN A 67 4.64 -7.16 -4.96
N ARG A 68 5.36 -7.95 -5.78
CA ARG A 68 6.76 -8.31 -5.52
C ARG A 68 7.60 -7.05 -5.32
N PHE A 69 7.43 -6.09 -6.22
CA PHE A 69 8.14 -4.81 -6.18
C PHE A 69 7.85 -4.02 -4.90
N ILE A 70 6.57 -3.78 -4.58
CA ILE A 70 6.22 -2.96 -3.41
C ILE A 70 6.52 -3.69 -2.09
N ALA A 71 6.38 -5.02 -2.02
CA ALA A 71 6.73 -5.82 -0.84
C ALA A 71 8.19 -5.58 -0.45
N ARG A 72 9.11 -5.60 -1.43
CA ARG A 72 10.54 -5.38 -1.20
C ARG A 72 10.84 -3.95 -0.76
N LEU A 73 10.23 -2.94 -1.39
CA LEU A 73 10.42 -1.55 -0.97
C LEU A 73 9.89 -1.30 0.45
N VAL A 74 8.74 -1.89 0.80
CA VAL A 74 8.17 -1.75 2.14
C VAL A 74 9.03 -2.46 3.19
N ALA A 75 9.52 -3.67 2.92
CA ALA A 75 10.27 -4.47 3.88
C ALA A 75 11.75 -4.07 4.02
N TYR A 76 12.40 -3.67 2.92
CA TYR A 76 13.86 -3.47 2.86
C TYR A 76 14.31 -2.14 2.25
N GLY A 77 13.39 -1.38 1.64
CA GLY A 77 13.72 -0.09 1.05
C GLY A 77 13.95 1.01 2.10
N PRO A 78 14.46 2.18 1.70
CA PRO A 78 14.63 3.31 2.60
C PRO A 78 13.29 3.74 3.22
N VAL A 79 13.27 3.96 4.53
CA VAL A 79 12.08 4.45 5.21
C VAL A 79 11.81 5.91 4.81
N ASN A 80 10.73 6.15 4.08
CA ASN A 80 10.37 7.46 3.56
C ASN A 80 8.85 7.61 3.38
N THR A 81 8.40 8.80 2.96
CA THR A 81 6.97 9.09 2.73
C THR A 81 6.49 8.80 1.32
N LEU A 82 7.39 8.49 0.38
CA LEU A 82 7.05 8.08 -0.99
C LEU A 82 6.60 6.61 -1.04
N VAL A 83 7.09 5.80 -0.10
CA VAL A 83 6.64 4.43 0.18
C VAL A 83 6.05 4.39 1.59
N PRO A 84 4.79 4.81 1.79
CA PRO A 84 4.17 4.95 3.11
C PRO A 84 4.32 3.73 4.02
N GLY A 85 4.18 2.52 3.46
CA GLY A 85 4.31 1.28 4.21
C GLY A 85 5.69 1.05 4.82
N SER A 86 6.75 1.69 4.31
CA SER A 86 8.12 1.53 4.81
C SER A 86 8.27 1.90 6.30
N ILE A 87 7.36 2.69 6.87
CA ILE A 87 7.33 2.98 8.31
C ILE A 87 7.13 1.73 9.18
N LEU A 88 6.58 0.65 8.61
CA LEU A 88 6.38 -0.63 9.29
C LEU A 88 7.72 -1.28 9.69
N GLN A 89 8.84 -0.90 9.07
CA GLN A 89 10.18 -1.33 9.50
C GLN A 89 10.58 -0.73 10.86
N THR A 90 9.95 0.37 11.29
CA THR A 90 10.32 1.10 12.51
C THR A 90 9.63 0.59 13.77
N VAL A 91 8.73 -0.37 13.63
CA VAL A 91 7.95 -0.98 14.71
C VAL A 91 7.76 -2.47 14.43
N PRO A 92 7.65 -3.35 15.45
CA PRO A 92 7.43 -4.77 15.22
C PRO A 92 6.20 -5.02 14.34
N THR A 93 6.40 -5.67 13.19
CA THR A 93 5.37 -5.92 12.17
C THR A 93 5.59 -7.29 11.55
N THR A 94 4.52 -8.07 11.43
CA THR A 94 4.53 -9.35 10.72
C THR A 94 4.24 -9.12 9.24
N TYR A 95 5.05 -9.72 8.37
CA TYR A 95 4.87 -9.67 6.92
C TYR A 95 4.36 -11.02 6.45
N THR A 96 3.16 -11.06 5.88
CA THR A 96 2.53 -12.28 5.36
C THR A 96 2.40 -12.16 3.85
N LEU A 97 3.11 -13.02 3.12
CA LEU A 97 3.25 -12.97 1.67
C LEU A 97 2.81 -14.28 1.06
N LEU A 98 2.11 -14.22 -0.08
CA LEU A 98 1.98 -15.39 -0.95
C LEU A 98 3.35 -15.76 -1.53
N GLY A 99 3.61 -17.05 -1.73
CA GLY A 99 4.89 -17.53 -2.29
C GLY A 99 5.25 -16.82 -3.61
N GLY A 100 4.26 -16.67 -4.51
CA GLY A 100 4.42 -15.94 -5.75
C GLY A 100 4.82 -14.47 -5.58
N VAL A 101 4.41 -13.80 -4.50
CA VAL A 101 4.82 -12.42 -4.18
C VAL A 101 6.21 -12.38 -3.55
N ALA A 102 6.64 -13.47 -2.90
CA ALA A 102 7.96 -13.60 -2.33
C ALA A 102 9.06 -13.91 -3.37
N ASP A 103 8.69 -14.34 -4.58
CA ASP A 103 9.63 -14.59 -5.68
C ASP A 103 10.44 -13.35 -6.11
N ASN A 104 11.52 -13.57 -6.85
CA ASN A 104 12.35 -12.51 -7.41
C ASN A 104 11.60 -11.67 -8.46
N CYS A 105 11.92 -10.37 -8.50
CA CYS A 105 11.54 -9.50 -9.62
C CYS A 105 12.51 -9.71 -10.79
N GLU A 106 12.17 -10.60 -11.71
CA GLU A 106 12.94 -10.83 -12.94
C GLU A 106 12.42 -9.95 -14.08
N VAL A 107 13.30 -9.12 -14.66
CA VAL A 107 13.00 -8.38 -15.89
C VAL A 107 13.60 -9.16 -17.05
N LYS A 108 12.74 -9.76 -17.87
CA LYS A 108 13.16 -10.38 -19.13
C LYS A 108 13.08 -9.32 -20.22
N ILE A 109 14.20 -8.68 -20.50
CA ILE A 109 14.33 -7.81 -21.67
C ILE A 109 14.37 -8.74 -22.89
N LYS A 110 13.42 -8.55 -23.82
CA LYS A 110 13.46 -9.20 -25.14
C LYS A 110 14.35 -8.42 -26.08
#